data_AF-A0AAD8XUI0-F1
#
_entry.id   AF-A0AAD8XUI0-F1
#
_cell.length_a   1.000
_cell.length_b   1.000
_cell.length_c   1.000
_cell.angle_alpha   90.00
_cell.angle_beta   90.00
_cell.angle_gamma   90.00
#
_symmetry.space_group_name_H-M   'P 1'
#
loop_
_entity.id
_entity.type
_entity.pdbx_description
1 polymer ?
#
loop_
_entity_poly.entity_id
_entity_poly.type
_entity_poly.pdbx_seq_one_letter_code
_entity_poly.pdbx_strand_id
1 'polypeptide(L)'
;MVLHSTITEEEVPPSAPDDLSSLSPLPSLEAAGSSSSDDMSPAEQQDGNDILSSPSNPASSTIDAPNNNSEPHRNKEHGDIKAATKLWLDSMLSGYSFIWRLSIVLVVILSWYYAYPTTGNSEQQGEMLEYEEDEYEEEEYDPWSIWGDGFDFNKQRDFWIPDEDLPEDIATDLQSTNEEVQLEATARRQLDPLKWDTFDYWEIYHYFACTKVFTSPRPVWSEQLFRDTRDFYHDLVENDNTPFIGLFRSTYQANDDVYDMSQNAIPYLSGDEKGRGLKAARDIKEGEVIFKATNNTIIFNDGQTLRKFLFAMNDRFSDPGMVCDILIWAWVQDMPCGTPFAGVVDLDNGNLLNDWGLGGSYEEQDYSANIRCKGAALSCYASKDIIEGEELLGDYSDFVSYYAWADLGL
;
A
#
# COMPACT_ATOMS: atom_id res chain seq x y z
N MET A 1 9.69 -11.71 -5.53
CA MET A 1 10.22 -12.83 -4.73
C MET A 1 9.51 -14.12 -5.14
N VAL A 2 10.04 -14.82 -6.15
CA VAL A 2 9.59 -16.18 -6.48
C VAL A 2 10.38 -17.11 -5.57
N LEU A 3 9.71 -17.74 -4.60
CA LEU A 3 10.31 -18.75 -3.74
C LEU A 3 10.61 -19.98 -4.60
N HIS A 4 11.84 -20.14 -5.06
CA HIS A 4 12.29 -21.44 -5.57
C HIS A 4 12.53 -22.38 -4.39
N SER A 5 11.49 -23.12 -4.00
CA SER A 5 11.69 -24.30 -3.17
C SER A 5 12.31 -25.38 -4.05
N THR A 6 13.62 -25.59 -3.94
CA THR A 6 14.28 -26.75 -4.51
C THR A 6 13.82 -27.98 -3.73
N ILE A 7 12.74 -28.61 -4.19
CA ILE A 7 12.37 -29.96 -3.75
C ILE A 7 13.46 -30.87 -4.34
N THR A 8 14.40 -31.28 -3.50
CA THR A 8 15.27 -32.40 -3.83
C THR A 8 14.39 -33.62 -4.03
N GLU A 9 14.31 -34.13 -5.26
CA GLU A 9 13.72 -35.44 -5.55
C GLU A 9 14.43 -36.48 -4.67
N GLU A 10 13.74 -36.95 -3.65
CA GLU A 10 14.17 -38.08 -2.84
C GLU A 10 14.12 -39.32 -3.75
N GLU A 11 15.29 -39.93 -3.98
CA GLU A 11 15.44 -41.13 -4.80
C GLU A 11 14.44 -42.22 -4.35
N VAL A 12 13.52 -42.56 -5.24
CA VAL A 12 12.62 -43.70 -5.07
C VAL A 12 13.49 -44.98 -5.06
N PRO A 13 13.54 -45.75 -3.95
CA PRO A 13 14.29 -46.99 -3.93
C PRO A 13 13.63 -48.02 -4.86
N PRO A 14 14.42 -48.90 -5.51
CA PRO A 14 13.90 -49.83 -6.49
C PRO A 14 12.90 -50.82 -5.88
N SER A 15 11.79 -50.97 -6.58
CA SER A 15 10.69 -51.90 -6.34
C SER A 15 11.18 -53.33 -6.05
N ALA A 16 10.83 -53.84 -4.88
CA ALA A 16 10.92 -55.26 -4.54
C ALA A 16 9.81 -56.06 -5.28
N PRO A 17 10.07 -57.33 -5.66
CA PRO A 17 9.16 -58.12 -6.48
C PRO A 17 7.92 -58.59 -5.71
N ASP A 18 6.80 -58.63 -6.43
CA ASP A 18 5.50 -59.16 -6.03
C ASP A 18 5.61 -60.59 -5.47
N ASP A 19 5.17 -60.77 -4.22
CA ASP A 19 4.83 -62.10 -3.68
C ASP A 19 3.45 -62.04 -3.02
N LEU A 20 2.44 -62.34 -3.84
CA LEU A 20 1.07 -62.61 -3.43
C LEU A 20 0.99 -64.01 -2.82
N SER A 21 0.97 -64.13 -1.48
CA SER A 21 0.26 -65.23 -0.82
C SER A 21 0.05 -65.02 0.68
N SER A 22 -1.18 -65.36 1.13
CA SER A 22 -1.61 -65.61 2.51
C SER A 22 -2.07 -64.42 3.38
N LEU A 23 -3.29 -63.96 3.13
CA LEU A 23 -4.11 -63.34 4.18
C LEU A 23 -4.79 -64.46 5.00
N SER A 24 -4.41 -64.57 6.28
CA SER A 24 -5.19 -65.26 7.31
C SER A 24 -5.97 -64.22 8.13
N PRO A 25 -7.19 -64.51 8.61
CA PRO A 25 -8.03 -63.52 9.27
C PRO A 25 -7.63 -63.32 10.74
N LEU A 26 -7.50 -62.06 11.17
CA LEU A 26 -7.42 -61.69 12.58
C LEU A 26 -8.82 -61.47 13.17
N PRO A 27 -9.01 -61.76 14.47
CA PRO A 27 -10.33 -61.89 15.08
C PRO A 27 -10.89 -60.56 15.59
N SER A 28 -12.21 -60.53 15.63
CA SER A 28 -13.05 -59.57 16.36
C SER A 28 -12.78 -59.61 17.87
N LEU A 29 -12.71 -58.43 18.49
CA LEU A 29 -12.76 -58.28 19.94
C LEU A 29 -13.65 -57.09 20.33
N GLU A 30 -14.76 -57.45 20.96
CA GLU A 30 -15.73 -56.59 21.63
C GLU A 30 -15.21 -56.12 23.01
N ALA A 31 -15.67 -54.92 23.36
CA ALA A 31 -16.21 -54.48 24.65
C ALA A 31 -15.54 -54.84 25.99
N ALA A 32 -15.17 -53.80 26.73
CA ALA A 32 -15.56 -53.49 28.13
C ALA A 32 -15.03 -52.07 28.43
N GLY A 33 -15.70 -51.14 29.12
CA GLY A 33 -16.81 -51.23 30.05
C GLY A 33 -16.46 -50.42 31.31
N SER A 34 -17.18 -49.30 31.50
CA SER A 34 -17.53 -48.59 32.76
C SER A 34 -16.44 -48.09 33.73
N SER A 35 -16.53 -46.83 34.16
CA SER A 35 -17.37 -46.34 35.29
C SER A 35 -16.92 -44.91 35.69
N SER A 36 -17.84 -43.93 35.66
CA SER A 36 -18.42 -43.20 36.82
C SER A 36 -17.50 -42.14 37.43
N SER A 37 -17.88 -40.96 37.88
CA SER A 37 -19.11 -40.13 37.94
C SER A 37 -18.60 -38.80 38.60
N ASP A 38 -19.12 -37.62 38.34
CA ASP A 38 -20.25 -36.96 39.02
C ASP A 38 -20.39 -35.57 38.34
N ASP A 39 -21.53 -35.17 37.77
CA ASP A 39 -22.76 -34.69 38.42
C ASP A 39 -22.71 -33.18 38.73
N MET A 40 -23.43 -32.37 37.93
CA MET A 40 -24.27 -31.26 38.41
C MET A 40 -25.03 -30.58 37.25
N SER A 41 -26.35 -30.55 37.42
CA SER A 41 -27.42 -29.83 36.73
C SER A 41 -28.52 -29.65 37.80
N PRO A 42 -29.67 -28.97 37.54
CA PRO A 42 -29.94 -27.78 36.72
C PRO A 42 -30.93 -26.79 37.45
N ALA A 43 -31.31 -25.69 36.78
CA ALA A 43 -32.65 -25.07 36.82
C ALA A 43 -32.70 -23.94 35.75
N GLU A 44 -33.42 -24.03 34.64
CA GLU A 44 -34.87 -23.85 34.41
C GLU A 44 -35.42 -22.45 34.76
N GLN A 45 -35.80 -21.66 33.74
CA GLN A 45 -37.16 -21.09 33.66
C GLN A 45 -37.48 -20.50 32.27
N GLN A 46 -38.56 -21.02 31.68
CA GLN A 46 -39.33 -20.43 30.57
C GLN A 46 -40.20 -19.26 31.09
N ASP A 47 -40.51 -18.30 30.22
CA ASP A 47 -41.89 -17.85 29.99
C ASP A 47 -41.95 -16.91 28.77
N GLY A 48 -42.98 -17.09 27.94
CA GLY A 48 -43.26 -16.26 26.77
C GLY A 48 -44.19 -15.09 27.06
N ASN A 49 -44.39 -14.24 26.06
CA ASN A 49 -45.68 -13.58 25.80
C ASN A 49 -45.69 -12.84 24.46
N ASP A 50 -46.72 -13.16 23.66
CA ASP A 50 -47.30 -12.30 22.64
C ASP A 50 -47.88 -11.02 23.29
N ILE A 51 -47.99 -9.92 22.53
CA ILE A 51 -49.20 -9.05 22.39
C ILE A 51 -48.90 -7.81 21.53
N LEU A 52 -49.80 -7.56 20.58
CA LEU A 52 -49.97 -6.35 19.76
C LEU A 52 -50.05 -5.06 20.61
N SER A 53 -49.58 -3.93 20.08
CA SER A 53 -50.44 -2.76 19.74
C SER A 53 -49.63 -1.50 19.35
N SER A 54 -49.96 -0.93 18.18
CA SER A 54 -49.78 0.49 17.86
C SER A 54 -50.58 1.37 18.84
N PRO A 55 -50.24 2.67 19.00
CA PRO A 55 -51.09 3.65 18.31
C PRO A 55 -50.43 5.01 17.93
N SER A 56 -50.97 5.55 16.83
CA SER A 56 -51.37 6.96 16.58
C SER A 56 -50.46 8.18 16.88
N ASN A 57 -50.22 8.94 15.79
CA ASN A 57 -50.01 10.40 15.74
C ASN A 57 -51.04 11.22 16.54
N PRO A 58 -50.68 12.47 16.89
CA PRO A 58 -51.46 13.63 16.46
C PRO A 58 -50.56 14.75 15.87
N ALA A 59 -50.84 15.30 14.68
CA ALA A 59 -51.68 16.49 14.44
C ALA A 59 -51.31 17.69 15.34
N SER A 60 -50.54 18.66 14.83
CA SER A 60 -51.02 19.90 14.19
C SER A 60 -51.75 20.86 15.14
N SER A 61 -51.13 22.00 15.43
CA SER A 61 -51.83 23.21 15.85
C SER A 61 -51.07 24.46 15.41
N THR A 62 -51.68 25.15 14.46
CA THR A 62 -51.49 26.55 14.07
C THR A 62 -52.03 27.49 15.14
N ILE A 63 -51.32 28.58 15.46
CA ILE A 63 -51.88 29.76 16.12
C ILE A 63 -51.29 31.03 15.49
N ASP A 64 -52.19 31.85 14.95
CA ASP A 64 -51.98 33.22 14.47
C ASP A 64 -51.96 34.24 15.63
N ALA A 65 -51.00 35.19 15.58
CA ALA A 65 -51.05 36.66 15.88
C ALA A 65 -51.68 37.17 17.22
N PRO A 66 -51.62 38.48 17.63
CA PRO A 66 -51.06 39.67 16.95
C PRO A 66 -50.30 40.73 17.84
N ASN A 67 -49.66 41.68 17.14
CA ASN A 67 -49.52 43.15 17.37
C ASN A 67 -48.96 43.81 18.67
N ASN A 68 -47.95 44.67 18.39
CA ASN A 68 -47.87 46.13 18.65
C ASN A 68 -46.96 46.72 19.75
N ASN A 69 -46.11 47.63 19.26
CA ASN A 69 -45.66 48.93 19.80
C ASN A 69 -44.60 48.97 20.91
N SER A 70 -43.40 49.49 20.58
CA SER A 70 -43.01 50.91 20.78
C SER A 70 -41.47 51.08 20.83
N GLU A 71 -40.94 52.03 20.07
CA GLU A 71 -39.53 52.49 20.12
C GLU A 71 -39.24 53.27 21.43
N PRO A 72 -37.95 53.52 21.78
CA PRO A 72 -37.31 54.74 21.28
C PRO A 72 -35.80 54.66 20.94
N HIS A 73 -35.44 55.46 19.93
CA HIS A 73 -34.16 56.08 19.58
C HIS A 73 -32.90 55.84 20.47
N ARG A 74 -31.79 55.40 19.84
CA ARG A 74 -30.46 56.03 19.98
C ARG A 74 -29.41 55.53 18.94
N ASN A 75 -28.59 56.48 18.48
CA ASN A 75 -27.26 56.36 17.87
C ASN A 75 -27.16 56.00 16.37
N LYS A 76 -27.29 57.03 15.53
CA LYS A 76 -26.92 57.03 14.11
C LYS A 76 -25.68 57.89 13.92
N GLU A 77 -24.49 57.35 14.22
CA GLU A 77 -23.21 58.04 13.90
C GLU A 77 -21.97 57.12 13.73
N HIS A 78 -22.13 55.78 13.71
CA HIS A 78 -21.00 54.84 13.52
C HIS A 78 -21.01 54.06 12.18
N GLY A 79 -21.86 54.44 11.23
CA GLY A 79 -22.05 53.72 9.96
C GLY A 79 -20.98 53.97 8.89
N ASP A 80 -20.40 55.18 8.84
CA ASP A 80 -19.59 55.58 7.67
C ASP A 80 -18.10 55.19 7.75
N ILE A 81 -17.57 54.93 8.95
CA ILE A 81 -16.15 54.55 9.08
C ILE A 81 -15.91 53.09 8.65
N LYS A 82 -16.87 52.19 8.88
CA LYS A 82 -16.76 50.77 8.50
C LYS A 82 -16.88 50.55 7.00
N ALA A 83 -17.67 51.36 6.30
CA ALA A 83 -17.80 51.29 4.85
C ALA A 83 -16.52 51.77 4.15
N ALA A 84 -15.89 52.84 4.66
CA ALA A 84 -14.65 53.38 4.10
C ALA A 84 -13.44 52.46 4.34
N THR A 85 -13.35 51.78 5.49
CA THR A 85 -12.26 50.83 5.76
C THR A 85 -12.37 49.55 4.93
N LYS A 86 -13.59 49.06 4.67
CA LYS A 86 -13.79 47.89 3.81
C LYS A 86 -13.41 48.17 2.35
N LEU A 87 -13.79 49.34 1.82
CA LEU A 87 -13.46 49.74 0.44
C LEU A 87 -11.94 49.92 0.22
N TRP A 88 -11.22 50.36 1.25
CA TRP A 88 -9.77 50.55 1.21
C TRP A 88 -9.01 49.22 1.30
N LEU A 89 -9.47 48.28 2.15
CA LEU A 89 -8.91 46.92 2.21
C LEU A 89 -9.11 46.13 0.91
N ASP A 90 -10.31 46.20 0.33
CA ASP A 90 -10.63 45.50 -0.93
C ASP A 90 -9.78 46.05 -2.10
N SER A 91 -9.49 47.36 -2.10
CA SER A 91 -8.59 47.97 -3.10
C SER A 91 -7.10 47.61 -2.89
N MET A 92 -6.64 47.44 -1.64
CA MET A 92 -5.28 46.99 -1.37
C MET A 92 -5.07 45.51 -1.72
N LEU A 93 -6.07 44.66 -1.45
CA LEU A 93 -6.01 43.23 -1.76
C LEU A 93 -6.04 42.99 -3.29
N SER A 94 -6.77 43.81 -4.05
CA SER A 94 -6.75 43.73 -5.52
C SER A 94 -5.39 44.15 -6.13
N GLY A 95 -4.73 45.15 -5.54
CA GLY A 95 -3.40 45.59 -5.97
C GLY A 95 -2.30 44.57 -5.68
N TYR A 96 -2.32 43.96 -4.49
CA TYR A 96 -1.38 42.90 -4.12
C TYR A 96 -1.53 41.64 -4.98
N SER A 97 -2.76 41.26 -5.33
CA SER A 97 -3.02 40.15 -6.25
C SER A 97 -2.42 40.39 -7.64
N PHE A 98 -2.38 41.64 -8.12
CA PHE A 98 -1.83 41.95 -9.44
C PHE A 98 -0.30 41.88 -9.45
N ILE A 99 0.37 42.44 -8.44
CA ILE A 99 1.83 42.40 -8.30
C ILE A 99 2.32 40.96 -8.11
N TRP A 100 1.61 40.16 -7.32
CA TRP A 100 1.96 38.77 -7.06
C TRP A 100 1.83 37.89 -8.32
N ARG A 101 0.77 38.08 -9.11
CA ARG A 101 0.61 37.40 -10.41
C ARG A 101 1.71 37.79 -11.41
N LEU A 102 2.13 39.05 -11.44
CA LEU A 102 3.25 39.51 -12.27
C LEU A 102 4.59 38.89 -11.84
N SER A 103 4.85 38.74 -10.55
CA SER A 103 6.08 38.10 -10.07
C SER A 103 6.18 36.63 -10.45
N ILE A 104 5.06 35.88 -10.43
CA ILE A 104 5.05 34.47 -10.83
C ILE A 104 5.35 34.32 -12.32
N VAL A 105 4.72 35.15 -13.17
CA VAL A 105 4.97 35.14 -14.61
C VAL A 105 6.43 35.47 -14.92
N LEU A 106 7.03 36.42 -14.20
CA LEU A 106 8.44 36.80 -14.39
C LEU A 106 9.40 35.66 -14.01
N VAL A 107 9.12 34.93 -12.92
CA VAL A 107 9.92 33.77 -12.49
C VAL A 107 9.84 32.65 -13.52
N VAL A 108 8.66 32.34 -14.04
CA VAL A 108 8.49 31.29 -15.07
C VAL A 108 9.25 31.65 -16.36
N ILE A 109 9.18 32.91 -16.81
CA ILE A 109 9.91 33.37 -18.00
C ILE A 109 11.42 33.29 -17.80
N LEU A 110 11.93 33.69 -16.63
CA LEU A 110 13.36 33.63 -16.33
C LEU A 110 13.85 32.17 -16.23
N SER A 111 13.09 31.28 -15.58
CA SER A 111 13.42 29.85 -15.53
C SER A 111 13.47 29.24 -16.93
N TRP A 112 12.54 29.58 -17.82
CA TRP A 112 12.58 29.15 -19.22
C TRP A 112 13.79 29.68 -19.98
N TYR A 113 14.17 30.94 -19.76
CA TYR A 113 15.32 31.55 -20.44
C TYR A 113 16.66 30.94 -20.01
N TYR A 114 16.79 30.52 -18.74
CA TYR A 114 18.02 29.89 -18.23
C TYR A 114 18.09 28.38 -18.48
N ALA A 115 16.95 27.70 -18.68
CA ALA A 115 16.91 26.26 -18.92
C ALA A 115 17.30 25.86 -20.36
N TYR A 116 17.26 26.78 -21.33
CA TYR A 116 17.63 26.51 -22.71
C TYR A 116 18.96 27.20 -23.08
N PRO A 117 20.12 26.52 -22.95
CA PRO A 117 21.35 27.02 -23.54
C PRO A 117 21.17 27.07 -25.05
N THR A 118 21.31 28.26 -25.64
CA THR A 118 21.39 28.44 -27.08
C THR A 118 22.58 27.65 -27.61
N THR A 119 22.32 26.48 -28.19
CA THR A 119 23.33 25.62 -28.82
C THR A 119 23.86 26.32 -30.08
N GLY A 120 24.97 27.04 -29.91
CA GLY A 120 25.80 27.52 -31.00
C GLY A 120 26.87 26.48 -31.34
N ASN A 121 26.78 25.92 -32.55
CA ASN A 121 27.83 25.32 -33.37
C ASN A 121 29.02 24.63 -32.68
N SER A 122 29.09 23.30 -32.84
CA SER A 122 30.36 22.60 -32.97
C SER A 122 30.23 21.41 -33.91
N GLU A 123 30.64 21.60 -35.17
CA GLU A 123 31.21 20.53 -35.98
C GLU A 123 32.47 20.03 -35.26
N GLN A 124 32.44 18.79 -34.76
CA GLN A 124 33.67 18.06 -34.49
C GLN A 124 33.61 16.66 -35.09
N GLN A 125 34.75 16.32 -35.67
CA GLN A 125 35.04 15.23 -36.58
C GLN A 125 34.90 13.88 -35.89
N GLY A 126 34.36 12.91 -36.62
CA GLY A 126 34.32 11.51 -36.20
C GLY A 126 35.71 10.90 -36.24
N GLU A 127 36.21 10.55 -35.06
CA GLU A 127 37.28 9.57 -34.89
C GLU A 127 36.61 8.27 -34.44
N MET A 128 36.62 7.29 -35.33
CA MET A 128 36.00 5.98 -35.16
C MET A 128 36.96 5.13 -34.32
N LEU A 129 36.72 5.09 -33.00
CA LEU A 129 37.40 4.20 -32.07
C LEU A 129 36.92 2.76 -32.32
N GLU A 130 37.83 1.88 -32.73
CA GLU A 130 37.65 0.43 -32.63
C GLU A 130 37.47 0.10 -31.14
N TYR A 131 36.25 -0.26 -30.75
CA TYR A 131 35.96 -0.83 -29.45
C TYR A 131 36.46 -2.28 -29.47
N GLU A 132 37.43 -2.60 -28.61
CA GLU A 132 37.72 -3.99 -28.25
C GLU A 132 36.49 -4.54 -27.51
N GLU A 133 35.90 -5.60 -28.05
CA GLU A 133 34.85 -6.39 -27.39
C GLU A 133 35.50 -7.13 -26.21
N ASP A 134 35.66 -6.44 -25.08
CA ASP A 134 35.83 -7.12 -23.81
C ASP A 134 34.55 -7.94 -23.56
N GLU A 135 34.71 -9.24 -23.40
CA GLU A 135 33.68 -10.18 -22.90
C GLU A 135 33.24 -9.67 -21.53
N TYR A 136 32.26 -8.75 -21.51
CA TYR A 136 31.51 -8.42 -20.31
C TYR A 136 30.77 -9.71 -19.96
N GLU A 137 31.27 -10.43 -18.96
CA GLU A 137 30.43 -11.34 -18.19
C GLU A 137 29.28 -10.46 -17.67
N GLU A 138 28.13 -10.53 -18.36
CA GLU A 138 26.89 -10.00 -17.85
C GLU A 138 26.63 -10.76 -16.55
N GLU A 139 27.18 -10.25 -15.45
CA GLU A 139 26.74 -10.63 -14.12
C GLU A 139 25.23 -10.43 -14.16
N GLU A 140 24.52 -11.56 -14.11
CA GLU A 140 23.08 -11.66 -14.22
C GLU A 140 22.52 -10.73 -13.14
N TYR A 141 22.20 -9.51 -13.56
CA TYR A 141 21.80 -8.44 -12.66
C TYR A 141 20.44 -8.84 -12.14
N ASP A 142 20.42 -9.53 -11.01
CA ASP A 142 19.20 -9.87 -10.34
C ASP A 142 18.51 -8.54 -10.01
N PRO A 143 17.36 -8.21 -10.63
CA PRO A 143 16.65 -6.97 -10.32
C PRO A 143 16.24 -6.90 -8.84
N TRP A 144 16.28 -8.05 -8.15
CA TRP A 144 16.10 -8.17 -6.70
C TRP A 144 17.35 -7.85 -5.88
N SER A 145 18.55 -7.77 -6.46
CA SER A 145 19.75 -7.24 -5.78
C SER A 145 19.58 -5.78 -5.35
N ILE A 146 18.82 -4.98 -6.12
CA ILE A 146 18.37 -3.63 -5.71
C ILE A 146 17.59 -3.68 -4.38
N TRP A 147 16.85 -4.77 -4.16
CA TRP A 147 16.08 -5.01 -2.94
C TRP A 147 16.89 -5.73 -1.84
N GLY A 148 17.97 -6.43 -2.19
CA GLY A 148 18.88 -7.10 -1.24
C GLY A 148 20.01 -6.21 -0.71
N ASP A 149 20.47 -5.23 -1.50
CA ASP A 149 21.61 -4.36 -1.17
C ASP A 149 21.26 -3.23 -0.20
N GLY A 150 19.97 -3.07 0.15
CA GLY A 150 19.51 -1.96 0.97
C GLY A 150 19.83 -2.10 2.47
N PHE A 151 19.95 -3.33 2.99
CA PHE A 151 20.31 -3.53 4.39
C PHE A 151 21.82 -3.76 4.53
N ASP A 152 22.54 -2.72 4.96
CA ASP A 152 23.95 -2.84 5.31
C ASP A 152 24.11 -3.64 6.60
N PHE A 153 24.24 -4.96 6.49
CA PHE A 153 24.54 -5.86 7.61
C PHE A 153 25.87 -5.52 8.31
N ASN A 154 26.76 -4.75 7.67
CA ASN A 154 28.00 -4.27 8.27
C ASN A 154 27.83 -2.96 9.03
N LYS A 155 26.68 -2.28 8.91
CA LYS A 155 26.33 -1.10 9.70
C LYS A 155 26.10 -1.54 11.14
N GLN A 156 27.20 -1.65 11.88
CA GLN A 156 27.19 -2.03 13.28
C GLN A 156 26.32 -1.04 14.06
N ARG A 157 25.18 -1.51 14.54
CA ARG A 157 24.27 -0.69 15.35
C ARG A 157 24.68 -0.76 16.81
N ASP A 158 24.52 0.35 17.50
CA ASP A 158 24.76 0.43 18.95
C ASP A 158 23.75 -0.41 19.75
N PHE A 159 22.62 -0.77 19.12
CA PHE A 159 21.57 -1.57 19.73
C PHE A 159 21.71 -3.04 19.35
N TRP A 160 21.68 -3.91 20.36
CA TRP A 160 21.69 -5.35 20.21
C TRP A 160 20.91 -5.96 21.37
N ILE A 161 19.87 -6.75 21.06
CA ILE A 161 19.14 -7.48 22.10
C ILE A 161 19.99 -8.68 22.54
N PRO A 162 20.42 -8.80 23.81
CA PRO A 162 21.18 -9.96 24.27
C PRO A 162 20.32 -11.23 24.27
N ASP A 163 20.92 -12.42 24.23
CA ASP A 163 20.19 -13.69 24.05
C ASP A 163 19.15 -13.92 25.16
N GLU A 164 19.46 -13.50 26.39
CA GLU A 164 18.59 -13.59 27.56
C GLU A 164 17.33 -12.71 27.49
N ASP A 165 17.36 -11.65 26.67
CA ASP A 165 16.25 -10.68 26.51
C ASP A 165 15.56 -10.81 25.15
N LEU A 166 15.91 -11.83 24.34
CA LEU A 166 15.31 -12.04 23.03
C LEU A 166 13.80 -12.33 23.15
N PRO A 167 12.95 -11.59 22.41
CA PRO A 167 11.56 -11.99 22.20
C PRO A 167 11.46 -13.42 21.66
N GLU A 168 10.45 -14.16 22.13
CA GLU A 168 10.26 -15.59 21.80
C GLU A 168 10.12 -15.82 20.28
N ASP A 169 9.46 -14.91 19.58
CA ASP A 169 9.30 -14.97 18.13
C ASP A 169 10.64 -14.80 17.39
N ILE A 170 11.47 -13.83 17.77
CA ILE A 170 12.81 -13.66 17.20
C ILE A 170 13.70 -14.88 17.51
N ALA A 171 13.67 -15.39 18.75
CA ALA A 171 14.44 -16.56 19.14
C ALA A 171 14.05 -17.82 18.33
N THR A 172 12.75 -17.97 18.02
CA THR A 172 12.23 -19.03 17.15
C THR A 172 12.72 -18.84 15.72
N ASP A 173 12.69 -17.62 15.19
CA ASP A 173 13.06 -17.32 13.81
C ASP A 173 14.57 -17.49 13.56
N LEU A 174 15.41 -17.19 14.56
CA LEU A 174 16.85 -17.49 14.53
C LEU A 174 17.17 -18.99 14.46
N GLN A 175 16.22 -19.87 14.80
CA GLN A 175 16.35 -21.32 14.69
C GLN A 175 15.61 -21.91 13.48
N SER A 176 15.00 -21.06 12.64
CA SER A 176 14.31 -21.47 11.42
C SER A 176 15.24 -22.26 10.50
N THR A 177 14.75 -23.21 9.71
CA THR A 177 15.55 -23.86 8.66
C THR A 177 15.60 -23.03 7.37
N ASN A 178 14.78 -21.98 7.27
CA ASN A 178 14.81 -21.04 6.15
C ASN A 178 15.86 -19.94 6.45
N GLU A 179 16.91 -19.87 5.63
CA GLU A 179 18.04 -18.94 5.80
C GLU A 179 17.60 -17.47 5.75
N GLU A 180 16.66 -17.11 4.87
CA GLU A 180 16.18 -15.73 4.75
C GLU A 180 15.44 -15.28 6.02
N VAL A 181 14.68 -16.18 6.64
CA VAL A 181 14.01 -15.92 7.93
C VAL A 181 15.05 -15.75 9.04
N GLN A 182 16.13 -16.52 9.05
CA GLN A 182 17.22 -16.33 10.02
C GLN A 182 17.94 -14.98 9.83
N LEU A 183 18.20 -14.59 8.57
CA LEU A 183 18.83 -13.31 8.22
C LEU A 183 17.95 -12.14 8.68
N GLU A 184 16.66 -12.18 8.38
CA GLU A 184 15.68 -11.20 8.84
C GLU A 184 15.63 -11.13 10.38
N ALA A 185 15.59 -12.27 11.08
CA ALA A 185 15.61 -12.31 12.53
C ALA A 185 16.89 -11.70 13.13
N THR A 186 18.03 -11.91 12.46
CA THR A 186 19.32 -11.30 12.83
C THR A 186 19.31 -9.79 12.63
N ALA A 187 18.67 -9.29 11.56
CA ALA A 187 18.48 -7.86 11.34
C ALA A 187 17.55 -7.25 12.41
N ARG A 188 16.40 -7.88 12.69
CA ARG A 188 15.42 -7.47 13.71
C ARG A 188 16.04 -7.29 15.09
N ARG A 189 16.95 -8.18 15.47
CA ARG A 189 17.70 -8.14 16.73
C ARG A 189 18.51 -6.85 16.93
N GLN A 190 18.84 -6.14 15.85
CA GLN A 190 19.62 -4.91 15.83
C GLN A 190 18.76 -3.64 15.80
N LEU A 191 17.44 -3.77 15.72
CA LEU A 191 16.51 -2.64 15.61
C LEU A 191 15.98 -2.24 16.98
N ASP A 192 16.25 -0.99 17.39
CA ASP A 192 15.71 -0.41 18.62
C ASP A 192 14.24 0.00 18.40
N PRO A 193 13.25 -0.65 19.04
CA PRO A 193 11.85 -0.32 18.84
C PRO A 193 11.49 1.12 19.21
N LEU A 194 12.32 1.80 20.03
CA LEU A 194 12.11 3.20 20.41
C LEU A 194 12.56 4.19 19.32
N LYS A 195 13.23 3.70 18.27
CA LYS A 195 13.74 4.51 17.15
C LYS A 195 13.06 4.17 15.82
N TRP A 196 11.84 3.64 15.87
CA TRP A 196 11.05 3.32 14.69
C TRP A 196 10.89 4.52 13.74
N ASP A 197 10.93 5.74 14.27
CA ASP A 197 10.85 6.99 13.53
C ASP A 197 12.15 7.33 12.76
N THR A 198 13.14 6.44 12.78
CA THR A 198 14.39 6.57 12.01
C THR A 198 14.64 5.38 11.09
N PHE A 199 13.75 4.39 11.07
CA PHE A 199 13.91 3.21 10.23
C PHE A 199 13.82 3.60 8.75
N ASP A 200 14.76 3.08 7.98
CA ASP A 200 14.65 2.98 6.53
C ASP A 200 13.61 1.91 6.12
N TYR A 201 13.28 1.81 4.84
CA TYR A 201 12.30 0.90 4.28
C TYR A 201 12.59 -0.55 4.66
N TRP A 202 13.87 -0.95 4.59
CA TRP A 202 14.32 -2.32 4.89
C TRP A 202 14.28 -2.63 6.37
N GLU A 203 14.63 -1.67 7.21
CA GLU A 203 14.46 -1.80 8.65
C GLU A 203 13.00 -1.99 9.03
N ILE A 204 12.07 -1.27 8.40
CA ILE A 204 10.63 -1.46 8.63
C ILE A 204 10.21 -2.86 8.17
N TYR A 205 10.63 -3.27 6.97
CA TYR A 205 10.35 -4.59 6.42
C TYR A 205 10.84 -5.71 7.37
N HIS A 206 12.08 -5.62 7.84
CA HIS A 206 12.62 -6.59 8.78
C HIS A 206 11.91 -6.51 10.14
N TYR A 207 11.68 -5.32 10.69
CA TYR A 207 11.03 -5.15 11.98
C TYR A 207 9.71 -5.93 12.09
N PHE A 208 8.90 -5.89 11.03
CA PHE A 208 7.61 -6.61 10.93
C PHE A 208 7.71 -8.07 10.45
N ALA A 209 8.92 -8.61 10.31
CA ALA A 209 9.19 -9.98 9.88
C ALA A 209 8.54 -10.34 8.53
N CYS A 210 8.64 -9.44 7.55
CA CYS A 210 7.95 -9.60 6.28
C CYS A 210 8.43 -10.79 5.46
N THR A 211 9.72 -11.15 5.50
CA THR A 211 10.21 -12.39 4.87
C THR A 211 9.48 -13.59 5.46
N LYS A 212 9.42 -13.70 6.80
CA LYS A 212 8.68 -14.77 7.46
C LYS A 212 7.20 -14.77 7.07
N VAL A 213 6.54 -13.61 7.06
CA VAL A 213 5.13 -13.47 6.66
C VAL A 213 4.89 -14.02 5.25
N PHE A 214 5.81 -13.79 4.32
CA PHE A 214 5.68 -14.24 2.93
C PHE A 214 6.17 -15.68 2.67
N THR A 215 6.69 -16.40 3.68
CA THR A 215 6.93 -17.85 3.56
C THR A 215 5.64 -18.66 3.42
N SER A 216 4.47 -18.06 3.68
CA SER A 216 3.16 -18.68 3.57
C SER A 216 2.27 -17.89 2.61
N PRO A 217 1.38 -18.57 1.85
CA PRO A 217 0.42 -17.88 0.98
C PRO A 217 -0.43 -16.87 1.76
N ARG A 218 -0.44 -15.62 1.31
CA ARG A 218 -1.24 -14.55 1.90
C ARG A 218 -2.64 -14.55 1.28
N PRO A 219 -3.72 -14.39 2.07
CA PRO A 219 -5.05 -14.26 1.53
C PRO A 219 -5.20 -12.95 0.75
N VAL A 220 -6.13 -12.95 -0.20
CA VAL A 220 -6.66 -11.72 -0.80
C VAL A 220 -7.45 -10.97 0.28
N TRP A 221 -7.20 -9.67 0.42
CA TRP A 221 -7.97 -8.84 1.35
C TRP A 221 -9.43 -8.77 0.92
N SER A 222 -10.34 -8.91 1.88
CA SER A 222 -11.76 -8.70 1.62
C SER A 222 -12.05 -7.21 1.41
N GLU A 223 -13.13 -6.88 0.69
CA GLU A 223 -13.59 -5.49 0.56
C GLU A 223 -13.86 -4.83 1.92
N GLN A 224 -14.30 -5.61 2.92
CA GLN A 224 -14.47 -5.10 4.27
C GLN A 224 -13.12 -4.72 4.90
N LEU A 225 -12.07 -5.52 4.70
CA LEU A 225 -10.74 -5.23 5.23
C LEU A 225 -10.12 -3.98 4.59
N PHE A 226 -10.28 -3.83 3.27
CA PHE A 226 -9.90 -2.60 2.58
C PHE A 226 -10.65 -1.39 3.12
N ARG A 227 -11.97 -1.50 3.30
CA ARG A 227 -12.79 -0.43 3.89
C ARG A 227 -12.34 -0.07 5.30
N ASP A 228 -12.15 -1.06 6.17
CA ASP A 228 -11.70 -0.83 7.55
C ASP A 228 -10.33 -0.15 7.58
N THR A 229 -9.44 -0.48 6.64
CA THR A 229 -8.12 0.15 6.51
C THR A 229 -8.23 1.60 6.03
N ARG A 230 -9.11 1.90 5.07
CA ARG A 230 -9.38 3.28 4.61
C ARG A 230 -9.99 4.13 5.73
N ASP A 231 -10.98 3.60 6.44
CA ASP A 231 -11.62 4.27 7.57
C ASP A 231 -10.60 4.55 8.69
N PHE A 232 -9.71 3.59 8.96
CA PHE A 232 -8.60 3.79 9.91
C PHE A 232 -7.64 4.88 9.45
N TYR A 233 -7.23 4.90 8.18
CA TYR A 233 -6.37 5.95 7.64
C TYR A 233 -7.01 7.33 7.81
N HIS A 234 -8.31 7.46 7.52
CA HIS A 234 -9.04 8.70 7.71
C HIS A 234 -9.05 9.19 9.16
N ASP A 235 -9.33 8.28 10.10
CA ASP A 235 -9.30 8.57 11.53
C ASP A 235 -7.88 8.97 11.97
N LEU A 236 -6.85 8.25 11.50
CA LEU A 236 -5.46 8.58 11.79
C LEU A 236 -5.11 10.01 11.34
N VAL A 237 -5.48 10.39 10.12
CA VAL A 237 -5.19 11.71 9.55
C VAL A 237 -5.99 12.82 10.22
N GLU A 238 -7.26 12.58 10.58
CA GLU A 238 -8.09 13.56 11.28
C GLU A 238 -7.56 13.87 12.70
N ASN A 239 -6.99 12.86 13.36
CA ASN A 239 -6.41 12.99 14.70
C ASN A 239 -4.91 13.30 14.70
N ASP A 240 -4.27 13.39 13.53
CA ASP A 240 -2.85 13.68 13.44
C ASP A 240 -2.58 15.18 13.67
N ASN A 241 -2.10 15.50 14.87
CA ASN A 241 -1.70 16.86 15.24
C ASN A 241 -0.26 17.22 14.81
N THR A 242 0.42 16.38 14.03
CA THR A 242 1.78 16.66 13.55
C THR A 242 1.74 17.96 12.73
N PRO A 243 2.51 18.99 13.13
CA PRO A 243 2.46 20.28 12.46
C PRO A 243 2.87 20.11 11.01
N PHE A 244 2.04 20.66 10.14
CA PHE A 244 2.19 20.64 8.69
C PHE A 244 3.56 21.22 8.28
N ILE A 245 4.48 20.38 7.83
CA ILE A 245 5.80 20.81 7.34
C ILE A 245 5.67 21.09 5.83
N GLY A 246 5.23 22.30 5.45
CA GLY A 246 5.26 22.74 4.05
C GLY A 246 3.98 23.42 3.55
N LEU A 247 3.71 23.29 2.24
CA LEU A 247 2.55 23.84 1.54
C LEU A 247 1.42 22.81 1.31
N PHE A 248 1.69 21.52 1.54
CA PHE A 248 0.76 20.41 1.32
C PHE A 248 0.58 19.56 2.59
N ARG A 249 -0.61 18.97 2.78
CA ARG A 249 -0.88 18.06 3.91
C ARG A 249 0.13 16.93 3.82
N SER A 250 0.72 16.52 4.93
CA SER A 250 1.70 15.42 4.92
C SER A 250 1.12 14.14 4.31
N THR A 251 -0.20 13.96 4.39
CA THR A 251 -0.93 12.92 3.66
C THR A 251 -2.23 13.44 3.03
N TYR A 252 -2.66 12.85 1.92
CA TYR A 252 -3.94 13.16 1.28
C TYR A 252 -4.46 12.00 0.41
N GLN A 253 -5.72 12.07 0.01
CA GLN A 253 -6.31 11.18 -0.99
C GLN A 253 -6.18 11.76 -2.38
N ALA A 254 -5.96 10.92 -3.39
CA ALA A 254 -5.75 11.39 -4.77
C ALA A 254 -6.95 12.22 -5.30
N ASN A 255 -8.19 11.77 -5.07
CA ASN A 255 -9.42 12.50 -5.38
C ASN A 255 -10.65 11.90 -4.66
N ASP A 256 -11.81 12.56 -4.77
CA ASP A 256 -13.09 12.11 -4.19
C ASP A 256 -13.89 11.15 -5.11
N ASP A 257 -13.38 10.85 -6.32
CA ASP A 257 -14.07 9.91 -7.21
C ASP A 257 -14.02 8.50 -6.60
N VAL A 258 -14.97 7.65 -7.00
CA VAL A 258 -14.95 6.22 -6.68
C VAL A 258 -14.81 5.46 -7.98
N TYR A 259 -13.82 4.57 -8.04
CA TYR A 259 -13.62 3.67 -9.18
C TYR A 259 -13.77 2.23 -8.72
N ASP A 260 -14.77 1.54 -9.27
CA ASP A 260 -15.01 0.13 -8.96
C ASP A 260 -14.23 -0.76 -9.92
N MET A 261 -13.01 -1.13 -9.52
CA MET A 261 -12.16 -2.05 -10.28
C MET A 261 -12.77 -3.44 -10.43
N SER A 262 -13.72 -3.86 -9.57
CA SER A 262 -14.29 -5.21 -9.61
C SER A 262 -15.06 -5.53 -10.90
N GLN A 263 -15.45 -4.50 -11.65
CA GLN A 263 -16.06 -4.64 -12.98
C GLN A 263 -15.06 -5.09 -14.06
N ASN A 264 -13.77 -4.89 -13.82
CA ASN A 264 -12.69 -5.09 -14.79
C ASN A 264 -11.70 -6.15 -14.33
N ALA A 265 -11.46 -6.28 -13.03
CA ALA A 265 -10.49 -7.19 -12.47
C ALA A 265 -11.05 -7.97 -11.27
N ILE A 266 -10.68 -9.24 -11.20
CA ILE A 266 -10.94 -10.11 -10.05
C ILE A 266 -9.61 -10.58 -9.45
N PRO A 267 -9.46 -10.54 -8.12
CA PRO A 267 -8.26 -11.05 -7.47
C PRO A 267 -8.22 -12.58 -7.53
N TYR A 268 -7.03 -13.15 -7.63
CA TYR A 268 -6.80 -14.59 -7.58
C TYR A 268 -5.49 -14.93 -6.86
N LEU A 269 -5.37 -16.21 -6.47
CA LEU A 269 -4.13 -16.79 -5.97
C LEU A 269 -3.43 -17.50 -7.12
N SER A 270 -2.23 -17.06 -7.46
CA SER A 270 -1.46 -17.53 -8.61
C SER A 270 -0.65 -18.81 -8.33
N GLY A 271 -1.19 -19.71 -7.50
CA GLY A 271 -0.50 -20.90 -7.04
C GLY A 271 0.63 -20.59 -6.06
N ASP A 272 1.49 -21.57 -5.82
CA ASP A 272 2.51 -21.52 -4.76
C ASP A 272 3.68 -20.58 -5.07
N GLU A 273 3.90 -20.20 -6.33
CA GLU A 273 5.11 -19.49 -6.76
C GLU A 273 4.93 -17.97 -6.95
N LYS A 274 3.77 -17.53 -7.45
CA LYS A 274 3.54 -16.12 -7.85
C LYS A 274 2.72 -15.31 -6.84
N GLY A 275 2.19 -15.94 -5.79
CA GLY A 275 1.43 -15.26 -4.74
C GLY A 275 0.04 -14.81 -5.20
N ARG A 276 -0.27 -13.51 -5.07
CA ARG A 276 -1.58 -12.92 -5.41
C ARG A 276 -1.49 -12.20 -6.76
N GLY A 277 -2.60 -12.07 -7.47
CA GLY A 277 -2.65 -11.34 -8.72
C GLY A 277 -4.05 -10.89 -9.10
N LEU A 278 -4.17 -10.27 -10.27
CA LEU A 278 -5.45 -9.89 -10.88
C LEU A 278 -5.67 -10.63 -12.20
N LYS A 279 -6.92 -11.02 -12.47
CA LYS A 279 -7.38 -11.47 -13.77
C LYS A 279 -8.48 -10.58 -14.30
N ALA A 280 -8.60 -10.47 -15.62
CA ALA A 280 -9.70 -9.77 -16.25
C ALA A 280 -11.04 -10.41 -15.87
N ALA A 281 -11.98 -9.62 -15.35
CA ALA A 281 -13.32 -10.06 -14.96
C ALA A 281 -14.26 -10.25 -16.17
N ARG A 282 -13.85 -9.73 -17.33
CA ARG A 282 -14.57 -9.75 -18.61
C ARG A 282 -13.58 -9.44 -19.73
N ASP A 283 -14.04 -9.47 -20.98
CA ASP A 283 -13.29 -8.88 -22.09
C ASP A 283 -13.12 -7.36 -21.89
N ILE A 284 -11.91 -6.88 -22.12
CA ILE A 284 -11.50 -5.48 -21.97
C ILE A 284 -10.92 -5.01 -23.29
N LYS A 285 -11.29 -3.81 -23.72
CA LYS A 285 -10.78 -3.23 -24.97
C LYS A 285 -9.50 -2.46 -24.77
N GLU A 286 -8.63 -2.48 -25.78
CA GLU A 286 -7.45 -1.61 -25.83
C GLU A 286 -7.84 -0.15 -25.52
N GLY A 287 -7.07 0.49 -24.63
CA GLY A 287 -7.29 1.87 -24.18
C GLY A 287 -8.37 2.03 -23.11
N GLU A 288 -9.05 0.96 -22.69
CA GLU A 288 -9.98 1.00 -21.57
C GLU A 288 -9.23 1.21 -20.24
N VAL A 289 -9.82 1.98 -19.32
CA VAL A 289 -9.26 2.21 -17.98
C VAL A 289 -9.38 0.94 -17.15
N ILE A 290 -8.25 0.47 -16.62
CA ILE A 290 -8.19 -0.68 -15.70
C ILE A 290 -8.02 -0.22 -14.26
N PHE A 291 -7.15 0.75 -14.06
CA PHE A 291 -6.83 1.31 -12.76
C PHE A 291 -6.94 2.82 -12.82
N LYS A 292 -7.49 3.42 -11.77
CA LYS A 292 -7.57 4.87 -11.60
C LYS A 292 -7.41 5.15 -10.12
N ALA A 293 -6.42 5.97 -9.77
CA ALA A 293 -6.32 6.46 -8.42
C ALA A 293 -7.54 7.28 -8.06
N THR A 294 -8.09 6.98 -6.90
CA THR A 294 -9.36 7.51 -6.42
C THR A 294 -9.29 7.81 -4.93
N ASN A 295 -10.44 7.84 -4.26
CA ASN A 295 -10.49 7.91 -2.80
C ASN A 295 -9.87 6.67 -2.11
N ASN A 296 -9.61 5.60 -2.85
CA ASN A 296 -8.88 4.43 -2.35
C ASN A 296 -7.36 4.61 -2.37
N THR A 297 -6.83 5.61 -3.08
CA THR A 297 -5.39 5.85 -3.19
C THR A 297 -4.95 6.89 -2.16
N ILE A 298 -4.07 6.49 -1.25
CA ILE A 298 -3.50 7.36 -0.23
C ILE A 298 -2.07 7.74 -0.61
N ILE A 299 -1.72 8.99 -0.31
CA ILE A 299 -0.44 9.60 -0.70
C ILE A 299 0.25 10.15 0.55
N PHE A 300 1.51 9.78 0.73
CA PHE A 300 2.42 10.20 1.80
C PHE A 300 3.51 11.09 1.22
N ASN A 301 3.60 12.34 1.67
CA ASN A 301 4.61 13.28 1.17
C ASN A 301 5.99 13.12 1.84
N ASP A 302 6.08 12.27 2.86
CA ASP A 302 7.32 11.99 3.59
C ASP A 302 7.28 10.59 4.22
N GLY A 303 8.45 10.04 4.46
CA GLY A 303 8.64 8.72 5.06
C GLY A 303 8.19 8.64 6.52
N GLN A 304 8.17 9.76 7.25
CA GLN A 304 7.77 9.78 8.66
C GLN A 304 6.27 9.48 8.80
N THR A 305 5.43 10.04 7.94
CA THR A 305 4.00 9.76 7.91
C THR A 305 3.69 8.35 7.45
N LEU A 306 4.41 7.82 6.45
CA LEU A 306 4.28 6.42 6.06
C LEU A 306 4.66 5.49 7.24
N ARG A 307 5.81 5.71 7.89
CA ARG A 307 6.19 4.97 9.10
C ARG A 307 5.12 5.00 10.18
N LYS A 308 4.61 6.20 10.50
CA LYS A 308 3.57 6.35 11.51
C LYS A 308 2.30 5.56 11.16
N PHE A 309 1.90 5.57 9.89
CA PHE A 309 0.77 4.79 9.42
C PHE A 309 0.99 3.28 9.58
N LEU A 310 2.14 2.76 9.15
CA LEU A 310 2.47 1.34 9.24
C LEU A 310 2.52 0.84 10.69
N PHE A 311 3.16 1.60 11.59
CA PHE A 311 3.21 1.26 13.02
C PHE A 311 1.84 1.34 13.68
N ALA A 312 1.04 2.37 13.35
CA ALA A 312 -0.32 2.47 13.87
C ALA A 312 -1.24 1.37 13.32
N MET A 313 -1.02 0.89 12.09
CA MET A 313 -1.71 -0.28 11.54
C MET A 313 -1.38 -1.55 12.33
N ASN A 314 -0.10 -1.79 12.64
CA ASN A 314 0.31 -2.94 13.44
C ASN A 314 -0.37 -2.96 14.82
N ASP A 315 -0.53 -1.80 15.45
CA ASP A 315 -1.22 -1.69 16.73
C ASP A 315 -2.75 -1.91 16.60
N ARG A 316 -3.32 -1.53 15.45
CA ARG A 316 -4.77 -1.53 15.21
C ARG A 316 -5.32 -2.88 14.78
N PHE A 317 -4.56 -3.62 13.98
CA PHE A 317 -4.98 -4.86 13.32
C PHE A 317 -4.20 -6.06 13.85
N SER A 318 -4.88 -7.18 14.05
CA SER A 318 -4.26 -8.38 14.65
C SER A 318 -3.46 -9.24 13.67
N ASP A 319 -3.60 -9.01 12.36
CA ASP A 319 -2.81 -9.73 11.34
C ASP A 319 -1.49 -8.99 11.09
N PRO A 320 -0.36 -9.51 11.57
CA PRO A 320 0.93 -8.85 11.42
C PRO A 320 1.34 -8.69 9.95
N GLY A 321 0.82 -9.53 9.05
CA GLY A 321 1.18 -9.44 7.65
C GLY A 321 0.45 -8.33 6.89
N MET A 322 -0.52 -7.63 7.49
CA MET A 322 -1.14 -6.48 6.84
C MET A 322 -0.14 -5.36 6.58
N VAL A 323 0.78 -5.12 7.51
CA VAL A 323 1.82 -4.09 7.33
C VAL A 323 2.77 -4.49 6.22
N CYS A 324 3.15 -5.77 6.16
CA CYS A 324 3.98 -6.29 5.08
C CYS A 324 3.28 -6.21 3.73
N ASP A 325 1.98 -6.51 3.67
CA ASP A 325 1.17 -6.34 2.46
C ASP A 325 1.21 -4.87 1.99
N ILE A 326 0.95 -3.91 2.88
CA ILE A 326 1.03 -2.48 2.53
C ILE A 326 2.44 -2.07 2.09
N LEU A 327 3.50 -2.54 2.76
CA LEU A 327 4.88 -2.23 2.39
C LEU A 327 5.20 -2.67 0.96
N ILE A 328 4.89 -3.91 0.60
CA ILE A 328 5.17 -4.42 -0.75
C ILE A 328 4.29 -3.79 -1.83
N TRP A 329 3.11 -3.30 -1.45
CA TRP A 329 2.19 -2.61 -2.35
C TRP A 329 2.45 -1.11 -2.44
N ALA A 330 3.25 -0.56 -1.53
CA ALA A 330 3.62 0.83 -1.58
C ALA A 330 4.68 1.06 -2.66
N TRP A 331 4.61 2.18 -3.34
CA TRP A 331 5.66 2.62 -4.25
C TRP A 331 5.95 4.10 -4.07
N VAL A 332 7.11 4.53 -4.57
CA VAL A 332 7.41 5.96 -4.69
C VAL A 332 7.14 6.40 -6.11
N GLN A 333 6.50 7.56 -6.27
CA GLN A 333 6.20 8.11 -7.57
C GLN A 333 6.50 9.60 -7.64
N ASP A 334 6.93 10.02 -8.83
CA ASP A 334 7.06 11.43 -9.21
C ASP A 334 5.67 12.08 -9.26
N MET A 335 5.46 13.08 -8.40
CA MET A 335 4.19 13.77 -8.33
C MET A 335 4.15 14.97 -9.27
N PRO A 336 3.01 15.23 -9.93
CA PRO A 336 2.84 16.47 -10.67
C PRO A 336 2.83 17.66 -9.69
N CYS A 337 3.18 18.85 -10.17
CA CYS A 337 3.06 20.12 -9.44
C CYS A 337 4.12 20.45 -8.37
N GLY A 338 5.33 19.87 -8.45
CA GLY A 338 6.51 20.39 -7.76
C GLY A 338 6.79 19.79 -6.38
N THR A 339 6.03 18.79 -5.95
CA THR A 339 6.49 17.82 -4.95
C THR A 339 7.36 16.80 -5.70
N PRO A 340 8.63 16.60 -5.31
CA PRO A 340 9.54 15.76 -6.10
C PRO A 340 9.08 14.29 -6.10
N PHE A 341 8.67 13.75 -4.94
CA PHE A 341 8.26 12.36 -4.78
C PHE A 341 7.18 12.23 -3.71
N ALA A 342 6.36 11.20 -3.80
CA ALA A 342 5.45 10.77 -2.73
C ALA A 342 5.39 9.25 -2.65
N GLY A 343 5.21 8.72 -1.45
CA GLY A 343 4.85 7.33 -1.22
C GLY A 343 3.36 7.16 -1.54
N VAL A 344 3.01 6.18 -2.34
CA VAL A 344 1.64 5.93 -2.79
C VAL A 344 1.26 4.51 -2.41
N VAL A 345 0.03 4.35 -1.94
CA VAL A 345 -0.56 3.06 -1.58
C VAL A 345 -2.01 3.09 -2.07
N ASP A 346 -2.41 2.12 -2.89
CA ASP A 346 -3.85 1.91 -3.09
C ASP A 346 -4.42 1.11 -1.94
N LEU A 347 -5.68 1.31 -1.60
CA LEU A 347 -6.36 0.53 -0.58
C LEU A 347 -7.57 -0.15 -1.20
N ASP A 348 -7.33 -0.81 -2.33
CA ASP A 348 -8.25 -1.71 -3.02
C ASP A 348 -7.49 -2.82 -3.77
N ASN A 349 -8.19 -3.57 -4.62
CA ASN A 349 -7.59 -4.65 -5.39
C ASN A 349 -6.52 -4.20 -6.40
N GLY A 350 -6.38 -2.90 -6.70
CA GLY A 350 -5.37 -2.37 -7.62
C GLY A 350 -3.94 -2.71 -7.23
N ASN A 351 -3.66 -2.82 -5.93
CA ASN A 351 -2.38 -3.28 -5.38
C ASN A 351 -1.97 -4.71 -5.77
N LEU A 352 -2.89 -5.51 -6.32
CA LEU A 352 -2.63 -6.89 -6.73
C LEU A 352 -2.22 -6.98 -8.20
N LEU A 353 -2.02 -5.85 -8.88
CA LEU A 353 -1.48 -5.80 -10.22
C LEU A 353 -0.01 -6.24 -10.19
N ASN A 354 0.32 -7.38 -10.78
CA ASN A 354 1.70 -7.85 -10.84
C ASN A 354 2.50 -7.14 -11.94
N ASP A 355 3.80 -7.03 -11.75
CA ASP A 355 4.72 -6.57 -12.80
C ASP A 355 4.92 -7.67 -13.86
N TRP A 356 5.03 -7.25 -15.11
CA TRP A 356 5.30 -8.15 -16.24
C TRP A 356 6.74 -8.68 -16.28
N GLY A 357 7.71 -7.94 -15.73
CA GLY A 357 9.14 -8.14 -15.97
C GLY A 357 9.83 -9.13 -15.02
N LEU A 358 9.12 -9.64 -14.00
CA LEU A 358 9.75 -10.38 -12.90
C LEU A 358 9.74 -11.91 -13.05
N GLY A 359 9.26 -12.46 -14.17
CA GLY A 359 9.07 -13.91 -14.31
C GLY A 359 9.34 -14.53 -15.68
N GLY A 360 9.80 -13.76 -16.67
CA GLY A 360 10.12 -14.29 -17.99
C GLY A 360 11.60 -14.11 -18.30
N SER A 361 12.30 -15.18 -18.67
CA SER A 361 13.57 -15.05 -19.38
C SER A 361 13.35 -14.11 -20.57
N TYR A 362 14.28 -13.19 -20.83
CA TYR A 362 14.23 -12.22 -21.95
C TYR A 362 13.85 -12.83 -23.31
N GLU A 363 13.96 -14.15 -23.47
CA GLU A 363 13.60 -14.91 -24.67
C GLU A 363 12.09 -15.11 -24.89
N GLU A 364 11.22 -14.97 -23.88
CA GLU A 364 9.76 -15.06 -24.06
C GLU A 364 9.14 -13.69 -24.34
N GLN A 365 9.40 -13.15 -25.55
CA GLN A 365 8.89 -11.86 -26.04
C GLN A 365 7.35 -11.72 -26.10
N ASP A 366 6.59 -12.78 -25.85
CA ASP A 366 5.11 -12.74 -25.96
C ASP A 366 4.42 -12.29 -24.66
N TYR A 367 5.13 -12.26 -23.53
CA TYR A 367 4.63 -11.71 -22.26
C TYR A 367 5.01 -10.23 -22.12
N SER A 368 4.36 -9.37 -22.90
CA SER A 368 4.40 -7.92 -22.67
C SER A 368 3.31 -7.50 -21.68
N ALA A 369 3.59 -6.48 -20.87
CA ALA A 369 2.60 -5.84 -20.02
C ALA A 369 1.32 -5.51 -20.82
N ASN A 370 0.20 -6.08 -20.40
CA ASN A 370 -1.11 -5.81 -21.01
C ASN A 370 -1.79 -4.58 -20.39
N ILE A 371 -1.16 -3.97 -19.38
CA ILE A 371 -1.55 -2.72 -18.75
C ILE A 371 -0.39 -1.73 -18.78
N ARG A 372 -0.67 -0.48 -19.17
CA ARG A 372 0.30 0.63 -19.15
C ARG A 372 -0.24 1.79 -18.34
N CYS A 373 0.61 2.39 -17.52
CA CYS A 373 0.26 3.52 -16.68
C CYS A 373 0.80 4.82 -17.31
N LYS A 374 0.01 5.89 -17.28
CA LYS A 374 0.43 7.17 -17.86
C LYS A 374 1.12 8.05 -16.83
N GLY A 375 2.36 7.69 -16.46
CA GLY A 375 3.23 8.47 -15.57
C GLY A 375 2.51 9.05 -14.35
N ALA A 376 2.71 10.35 -14.11
CA ALA A 376 2.14 11.12 -12.99
C ALA A 376 0.60 11.07 -12.84
N ALA A 377 -0.16 10.54 -13.80
CA ALA A 377 -1.63 10.59 -13.79
C ALA A 377 -2.31 9.47 -12.98
N LEU A 378 -1.54 8.60 -12.30
CA LEU A 378 -2.03 7.51 -11.44
C LEU A 378 -3.21 6.72 -12.07
N SER A 379 -3.17 6.54 -13.40
CA SER A 379 -4.22 5.86 -14.15
C SER A 379 -3.57 4.92 -15.15
N CYS A 380 -4.08 3.70 -15.22
CA CYS A 380 -3.57 2.66 -16.09
C CYS A 380 -4.64 2.14 -17.03
N TYR A 381 -4.22 1.79 -18.23
CA TYR A 381 -5.08 1.46 -19.35
C TYR A 381 -4.62 0.14 -19.96
N ALA A 382 -5.56 -0.62 -20.54
CA ALA A 382 -5.23 -1.79 -21.31
C ALA A 382 -4.40 -1.40 -22.56
N SER A 383 -3.25 -2.03 -22.77
CA SER A 383 -2.36 -1.78 -23.93
C SER A 383 -2.73 -2.59 -25.16
N LYS A 384 -3.62 -3.58 -24.99
CA LYS A 384 -4.20 -4.43 -26.02
C LYS A 384 -5.61 -4.86 -25.58
N ASP A 385 -6.36 -5.52 -26.46
CA ASP A 385 -7.55 -6.26 -26.04
C ASP A 385 -7.13 -7.39 -25.09
N ILE A 386 -7.83 -7.52 -23.95
CA ILE A 386 -7.58 -8.52 -22.90
C ILE A 386 -8.84 -9.39 -22.79
N ILE A 387 -8.68 -10.71 -22.81
CA ILE A 387 -9.82 -11.63 -22.71
C ILE A 387 -10.18 -11.92 -21.25
N GLU A 388 -11.45 -12.24 -20.98
CA GLU A 388 -11.88 -12.69 -19.66
C GLU A 388 -10.99 -13.83 -19.12
N GLY A 389 -10.51 -13.68 -17.88
CA GLY A 389 -9.66 -14.65 -17.20
C GLY A 389 -8.16 -14.55 -17.51
N GLU A 390 -7.73 -13.69 -18.44
CA GLU A 390 -6.32 -13.37 -18.66
C GLU A 390 -5.74 -12.63 -17.44
N GLU A 391 -4.50 -12.95 -17.06
CA GLU A 391 -3.79 -12.25 -15.98
C GLU A 391 -3.51 -10.80 -16.40
N LEU A 392 -3.73 -9.88 -15.47
CA LEU A 392 -3.45 -8.45 -15.64
C LEU A 392 -2.01 -8.18 -15.18
N LEU A 393 -1.17 -7.72 -16.10
CA LEU A 393 0.26 -7.45 -15.89
C LEU A 393 0.58 -6.01 -16.27
N GLY A 394 1.07 -5.25 -15.30
CA GLY A 394 1.52 -3.87 -15.47
C GLY A 394 3.03 -3.77 -15.73
N ASP A 395 3.48 -2.62 -16.22
CA ASP A 395 4.89 -2.22 -16.24
C ASP A 395 5.16 -1.26 -15.08
N TYR A 396 5.77 -1.74 -14.01
CA TYR A 396 6.05 -0.92 -12.83
C TYR A 396 6.96 0.27 -13.15
N SER A 397 7.81 0.16 -14.19
CA SER A 397 8.64 1.29 -14.62
C SER A 397 7.83 2.48 -15.17
N ASP A 398 6.54 2.28 -15.49
CA ASP A 398 5.66 3.37 -15.90
C ASP A 398 5.33 4.35 -14.76
N PHE A 399 5.47 3.95 -13.50
CA PHE A 399 5.01 4.74 -12.35
C PHE A 399 5.89 4.66 -11.09
N VAL A 400 6.75 3.65 -10.96
CA VAL A 400 7.63 3.46 -9.79
C VAL A 400 8.97 4.16 -10.00
N SER A 401 9.33 5.02 -9.06
CA SER A 401 10.66 5.62 -8.92
C SER A 401 11.48 4.76 -7.94
N TYR A 402 12.10 3.68 -8.44
CA TYR A 402 12.74 2.62 -7.62
C TYR A 402 13.74 3.12 -6.56
N TYR A 403 14.45 4.22 -6.81
CA TYR A 403 15.49 4.75 -5.92
C TYR A 403 15.01 5.89 -5.01
N ALA A 404 13.74 6.26 -5.09
CA ALA A 404 13.22 7.48 -4.45
C ALA A 404 12.72 7.26 -3.00
N TRP A 405 12.83 6.05 -2.45
CA TRP A 405 12.56 5.81 -1.01
C TRP A 405 13.46 6.67 -0.12
N ALA A 406 14.77 6.74 -0.45
CA ALA A 406 15.75 7.59 0.23
C ALA A 406 15.35 9.08 0.22
N ASP A 407 14.78 9.55 -0.89
CA ASP A 407 14.33 10.93 -1.04
C ASP A 407 13.08 11.23 -0.20
N LEU A 408 12.29 10.22 0.14
CA LEU A 408 11.22 10.32 1.14
C LEU A 408 11.73 10.25 2.58
N GLY A 409 13.00 9.92 2.81
CA GLY A 409 13.54 9.65 4.14
C GLY A 409 13.17 8.26 4.66
N LEU A 410 13.16 7.30 3.74
CA LEU A 410 13.05 5.85 3.95
C LEU A 410 14.22 5.12 3.31
#